data_AF-A0A954GAH5-F1
#
_entry.id   AF-A0A954GAH5-F1
#
_cell.length_a   1.000
_cell.length_b   1.000
_cell.length_c   1.000
_cell.angle_alpha   90.00
_cell.angle_beta   90.00
_cell.angle_gamma   90.00
#
_symmetry.space_group_name_H-M   'P 1'
#
loop_
_entity.id
_entity.type
_entity.pdbx_description
1 polymer ?
#
loop_
_entity_poly.entity_id
_entity_poly.type
_entity_poly.pdbx_seq_one_letter_code
_entity_poly.pdbx_strand_id
1 'polypeptide(L)'
;MTEIDPMDEPDFSIDRPEFNPLSVTVIVPFALIILMLTYAAYVVYDLKQQAVPEPSENIKAFDRKPSENIKGVNRKPSELFNAIDRMAFGLFLLSEVGQIFLCGYSGLQLNRFLHESPVMENDEILERLKPLVRTNMYFVPVGLLFIGVALGTGLFCLYWHDLLEIGVVVGLWILSTGVAIRCSAIENRVRDMECPDPGLKTEYAAVCHSWLQRMFPDF
;
A
#
# COMPACT_ATOMS: atom_id res chain seq x y z
N MET A 1 -36.84 46.67 -29.98
CA MET A 1 -36.92 45.30 -29.45
C MET A 1 -35.72 44.57 -30.03
N THR A 2 -34.65 44.52 -29.26
CA THR A 2 -33.38 43.90 -29.65
C THR A 2 -33.39 42.50 -29.04
N GLU A 3 -33.40 41.50 -29.92
CA GLU A 3 -33.35 40.08 -29.58
C GLU A 3 -31.95 39.81 -29.01
N ILE A 4 -31.88 39.47 -27.73
CA ILE A 4 -30.63 39.13 -27.05
C ILE A 4 -30.40 37.65 -27.33
N ASP A 5 -29.42 37.37 -28.18
CA ASP A 5 -28.93 36.03 -28.49
C ASP A 5 -28.39 35.41 -27.18
N PRO A 6 -28.88 34.23 -26.74
CA PRO A 6 -28.38 33.58 -25.54
C PRO A 6 -26.88 33.30 -25.72
N MET A 7 -26.07 33.90 -24.84
CA MET A 7 -24.64 33.60 -24.75
C MET A 7 -24.46 32.10 -24.60
N ASP A 8 -23.78 31.48 -25.57
CA ASP A 8 -23.32 30.09 -25.50
C ASP A 8 -22.57 29.89 -24.18
N GLU A 9 -23.08 28.98 -23.35
CA GLU A 9 -22.45 28.58 -22.12
C GLU A 9 -21.06 28.02 -22.46
N PRO A 10 -19.96 28.56 -21.89
CA PRO A 10 -18.63 28.07 -22.19
C PRO A 10 -18.53 26.58 -21.85
N ASP A 11 -18.29 25.77 -22.88
CA ASP A 11 -18.08 24.34 -22.75
C ASP A 11 -16.79 24.08 -21.97
N PHE A 12 -16.93 23.90 -20.66
CA PHE A 12 -15.87 23.50 -19.75
C PHE A 12 -15.68 21.98 -19.72
N SER A 13 -15.93 21.28 -20.84
CA SER A 13 -15.39 19.95 -21.07
C SER A 13 -13.87 20.04 -21.22
N ILE A 14 -13.19 20.27 -20.09
CA ILE A 14 -11.77 19.94 -19.96
C ILE A 14 -11.71 18.45 -20.26
N ASP A 15 -11.14 18.09 -21.41
CA ASP A 15 -10.73 16.74 -21.77
C ASP A 15 -9.92 16.19 -20.61
N ARG A 16 -10.61 15.51 -19.67
CA ARG A 16 -9.95 14.85 -18.57
C ARG A 16 -9.14 13.76 -19.25
N PRO A 17 -7.80 13.75 -19.11
CA PRO A 17 -6.99 12.73 -19.74
C PRO A 17 -7.61 11.38 -19.40
N GLU A 18 -7.99 10.61 -20.43
CA GLU A 18 -8.58 9.29 -20.27
C GLU A 18 -7.65 8.50 -19.36
N PHE A 19 -8.06 8.38 -18.11
CA PHE A 19 -7.24 7.85 -17.07
C PHE A 19 -7.15 6.35 -17.35
N ASN A 20 -6.05 5.90 -17.95
CA ASN A 20 -5.91 4.50 -18.32
C ASN A 20 -5.90 3.66 -17.04
N PRO A 21 -7.01 2.96 -16.70
CA PRO A 21 -7.13 2.29 -15.42
C PRO A 21 -6.08 1.17 -15.31
N LEU A 22 -5.66 0.61 -16.45
CA LEU A 22 -4.63 -0.41 -16.53
C LEU A 22 -3.26 0.11 -16.04
N SER A 23 -2.97 1.39 -16.27
CA SER A 23 -1.72 2.00 -15.81
C SER A 23 -1.67 2.04 -14.28
N VAL A 24 -2.74 2.41 -13.60
CA VAL A 24 -2.73 2.50 -12.12
C VAL A 24 -2.88 1.15 -11.46
N THR A 25 -3.69 0.25 -12.04
CA THR A 25 -3.92 -1.08 -11.48
C THR A 25 -2.67 -1.97 -11.55
N VAL A 26 -1.84 -1.82 -12.59
CA VAL A 26 -0.65 -2.66 -12.79
C VAL A 26 0.64 -1.90 -12.47
N ILE A 27 0.86 -0.72 -13.07
CA ILE A 27 2.15 -0.04 -12.99
C ILE A 27 2.43 0.43 -11.56
N VAL A 28 1.43 0.94 -10.83
CA VAL A 28 1.66 1.46 -9.48
C VAL A 28 2.05 0.34 -8.50
N PRO A 29 1.31 -0.79 -8.39
CA PRO A 29 1.77 -1.92 -7.58
C PRO A 29 3.15 -2.44 -7.94
N PHE A 30 3.43 -2.60 -9.25
CA PHE A 30 4.74 -3.06 -9.70
C PHE A 30 5.85 -2.07 -9.34
N ALA A 31 5.61 -0.76 -9.50
CA ALA A 31 6.57 0.27 -9.13
C ALA A 31 6.84 0.28 -7.61
N LEU A 32 5.82 0.09 -6.78
CA LEU A 32 5.98 -0.02 -5.32
C LEU A 32 6.76 -1.26 -4.92
N ILE A 33 6.49 -2.42 -5.55
CA ILE A 33 7.26 -3.65 -5.32
C ILE A 33 8.72 -3.46 -5.75
N ILE A 34 8.96 -2.90 -6.93
CA ILE A 34 10.33 -2.60 -7.42
C ILE A 34 11.03 -1.63 -6.46
N LEU A 35 10.34 -0.60 -5.97
CA LEU A 35 10.91 0.35 -5.01
C LEU A 35 11.30 -0.35 -3.70
N MET A 36 10.45 -1.23 -3.16
CA MET A 36 10.76 -2.05 -1.98
C MET A 36 11.98 -2.94 -2.22
N LEU A 37 12.02 -3.66 -3.34
CA LEU A 37 13.13 -4.56 -3.68
C LEU A 37 14.43 -3.77 -3.89
N THR A 38 14.35 -2.61 -4.54
CA THR A 38 15.51 -1.72 -4.76
C THR A 38 16.05 -1.17 -3.44
N TYR A 39 15.16 -0.76 -2.54
CA TYR A 39 15.54 -0.30 -1.20
C TYR A 39 16.22 -1.42 -0.41
N ALA A 40 15.64 -2.63 -0.41
CA ALA A 40 16.24 -3.79 0.24
C ALA A 40 17.63 -4.13 -0.34
N ALA A 41 17.76 -4.12 -1.67
CA ALA A 41 19.03 -4.38 -2.34
C ALA A 41 20.10 -3.31 -2.02
N TYR A 42 19.70 -2.03 -1.96
CA TYR A 42 20.57 -0.93 -1.56
C TYR A 42 21.13 -1.14 -0.15
N VAL A 43 20.30 -1.53 0.82
CA VAL A 43 20.78 -1.78 2.19
C VAL A 43 21.72 -2.99 2.24
N VAL A 44 21.41 -4.08 1.55
CA VAL A 44 22.29 -5.25 1.47
C VAL A 44 23.64 -4.89 0.85
N TYR A 45 23.66 -4.00 -0.14
CA TYR A 45 24.89 -3.51 -0.76
C TYR A 45 25.72 -2.66 0.21
N ASP A 46 25.09 -1.73 0.91
CA ASP A 46 25.75 -0.89 1.92
C ASP A 46 26.38 -1.74 3.05
N LEU A 47 25.65 -2.75 3.52
CA LEU A 47 26.13 -3.74 4.47
C LEU A 47 27.37 -4.50 3.97
N LYS A 48 27.39 -4.89 2.69
CA LYS A 48 28.55 -5.57 2.10
C LYS A 48 29.77 -4.66 2.04
N GLN A 49 29.61 -3.37 1.78
CA GLN A 49 30.74 -2.43 1.78
C GLN A 49 31.32 -2.25 3.17
N GLN A 50 30.47 -2.14 4.20
CA GLN A 50 30.92 -1.98 5.59
C GLN A 50 31.59 -3.25 6.14
N ALA A 51 31.22 -4.44 5.64
CA ALA A 51 31.81 -5.71 6.06
C ALA A 51 33.19 -6.02 5.46
N VAL A 52 33.71 -5.19 4.54
CA VAL A 52 35.08 -5.36 4.03
C VAL A 52 36.03 -4.84 5.12
N PRO A 53 36.81 -5.73 5.79
CA PRO A 53 37.76 -5.27 6.80
C PRO A 53 38.79 -4.38 6.11
N GLU A 54 39.03 -3.19 6.66
CA GLU A 54 40.22 -2.43 6.31
C GLU A 54 41.44 -3.36 6.45
N PRO A 55 42.31 -3.45 5.43
CA PRO A 55 43.50 -4.28 5.50
C PRO A 55 44.44 -3.73 6.59
N SER A 56 44.28 -4.32 7.78
CA SER A 56 45.13 -4.30 8.96
C SER A 56 46.42 -3.45 8.89
N GLU A 57 46.40 -2.29 9.55
CA GLU A 57 47.63 -1.63 10.04
C GLU A 57 48.18 -2.27 11.33
N ASN A 58 47.53 -3.30 11.90
CA ASN A 58 47.83 -3.81 13.24
C ASN A 58 48.48 -5.22 13.30
N ILE A 59 49.38 -5.55 12.36
CA ILE A 59 50.36 -6.64 12.57
C ILE A 59 51.57 -6.07 13.33
N LYS A 60 51.38 -5.60 14.57
CA LYS A 60 52.50 -5.30 15.51
C LYS A 60 52.24 -5.64 16.98
N ALA A 61 51.11 -6.25 17.33
CA ALA A 61 50.78 -6.54 18.74
C ALA A 61 50.61 -8.05 18.99
N PHE A 62 51.69 -8.83 18.87
CA PHE A 62 51.72 -10.26 19.27
C PHE A 62 52.65 -10.48 20.47
N ASP A 63 52.58 -9.61 21.49
CA ASP A 63 53.39 -9.79 22.70
C ASP A 63 52.78 -9.14 23.97
N ARG A 64 51.48 -9.38 24.24
CA ARG A 64 50.88 -9.03 25.55
C ARG A 64 50.10 -10.19 26.15
N LYS A 65 50.56 -10.58 27.36
CA LYS A 65 49.99 -11.59 28.26
C LYS A 65 48.50 -11.38 28.55
N PRO A 66 47.74 -12.47 28.82
CA PRO A 66 46.33 -12.38 29.17
C PRO A 66 46.20 -12.02 30.66
N SER A 67 45.65 -10.83 30.96
CA SER A 67 45.17 -10.51 32.31
C SER A 67 43.65 -10.58 32.34
N GLU A 68 43.15 -11.41 33.24
CA GLU A 68 41.75 -11.57 33.64
C GLU A 68 41.06 -10.21 33.89
N ASN A 69 40.02 -9.92 33.11
CA ASN A 69 38.91 -9.08 33.53
C ASN A 69 37.79 -9.19 32.48
N ILE A 70 36.97 -10.25 32.58
CA ILE A 70 35.70 -10.32 31.85
C ILE A 70 34.68 -9.48 32.62
N LYS A 71 34.87 -8.16 32.59
CA LYS A 71 33.87 -7.18 33.01
C LYS A 71 33.00 -6.90 31.80
N GLY A 72 31.72 -7.26 31.93
CA GLY A 72 30.59 -6.91 31.06
C GLY A 72 30.96 -6.51 29.64
N VAL A 73 30.83 -7.46 28.69
CA VAL A 73 30.90 -7.15 27.26
C VAL A 73 29.69 -6.27 26.94
N ASN A 74 29.89 -4.97 27.07
CA ASN A 74 29.00 -3.91 26.63
C ASN A 74 29.04 -3.98 25.09
N ARG A 75 28.34 -4.98 24.52
CA ARG A 75 28.25 -5.16 23.07
C ARG A 75 27.46 -3.97 22.55
N LYS A 76 28.16 -2.92 22.14
CA LYS A 76 27.61 -1.98 21.17
C LYS A 76 26.97 -2.81 20.06
N PRO A 77 25.70 -2.56 19.67
CA PRO A 77 25.10 -3.25 18.55
C PRO A 77 26.07 -3.16 17.37
N SER A 78 26.31 -4.30 16.71
CA SER A 78 27.16 -4.30 15.53
C SER A 78 26.57 -3.35 14.50
N GLU A 79 27.42 -2.74 13.66
CA GLU A 79 26.96 -1.85 12.58
C GLU A 79 25.91 -2.55 11.69
N LEU A 80 26.07 -3.86 11.52
CA LEU A 80 25.10 -4.75 10.90
C LEU A 80 23.70 -4.67 11.54
N PHE A 81 23.61 -4.70 12.88
CA PHE A 81 22.33 -4.61 13.58
C PHE A 81 21.65 -3.27 13.33
N ASN A 82 22.40 -2.16 13.44
CA ASN A 82 21.87 -0.82 13.20
C ASN A 82 21.37 -0.63 11.75
N ALA A 83 22.02 -1.27 10.78
CA ALA A 83 21.58 -1.23 9.39
C ALA A 83 20.33 -2.09 9.14
N ILE A 84 20.24 -3.28 9.74
CA ILE A 84 19.01 -4.11 9.71
C ILE A 84 17.84 -3.35 10.34
N ASP A 85 18.08 -2.68 11.45
CA ASP A 85 17.10 -1.89 12.19
C ASP A 85 16.51 -0.76 11.33
N ARG A 86 17.38 0.07 10.72
CA ARG A 86 16.97 1.12 9.77
C ARG A 86 16.22 0.56 8.56
N MET A 87 16.63 -0.60 8.05
CA MET A 87 15.96 -1.27 6.94
C MET A 87 14.55 -1.72 7.32
N ALA A 88 14.40 -2.33 8.49
CA ALA A 88 13.11 -2.77 8.99
C ALA A 88 12.15 -1.58 9.12
N PHE A 89 12.61 -0.48 9.73
CA PHE A 89 11.80 0.73 9.85
C PHE A 89 11.45 1.35 8.49
N GLY A 90 12.40 1.41 7.55
CA GLY A 90 12.14 1.90 6.19
C GLY A 90 11.12 1.05 5.42
N LEU A 91 11.25 -0.28 5.48
CA LEU A 91 10.30 -1.21 4.88
C LEU A 91 8.91 -1.13 5.51
N PHE A 92 8.85 -0.93 6.83
CA PHE A 92 7.61 -0.67 7.55
C PHE A 92 6.90 0.56 6.99
N LEU A 93 7.58 1.71 6.96
CA LEU A 93 7.01 2.97 6.47
C LEU A 93 6.53 2.85 5.02
N LEU A 94 7.34 2.25 4.16
CA LEU A 94 7.00 2.08 2.75
C LEU A 94 5.77 1.19 2.56
N SER A 95 5.67 0.10 3.33
CA SER A 95 4.53 -0.82 3.27
C SER A 95 3.25 -0.16 3.78
N GLU A 96 3.30 0.56 4.90
CA GLU A 96 2.13 1.28 5.45
C GLU A 96 1.63 2.38 4.51
N VAL A 97 2.53 3.19 3.95
CA VAL A 97 2.16 4.23 2.99
C VAL A 97 1.55 3.60 1.73
N GLY A 98 2.14 2.51 1.25
CA GLY A 98 1.60 1.74 0.12
C GLY A 98 0.19 1.21 0.40
N GLN A 99 -0.05 0.64 1.58
CA GLN A 99 -1.35 0.12 1.99
C GLN A 99 -2.40 1.23 2.11
N ILE A 100 -2.07 2.34 2.80
CA ILE A 100 -2.96 3.50 2.93
C ILE A 100 -3.33 4.04 1.55
N PHE A 101 -2.35 4.15 0.64
CA PHE A 101 -2.59 4.60 -0.72
C PHE A 101 -3.52 3.66 -1.48
N LEU A 102 -3.25 2.35 -1.51
CA LEU A 102 -4.06 1.37 -2.24
C LEU A 102 -5.51 1.32 -1.73
N CYS A 103 -5.68 1.21 -0.40
CA CYS A 103 -7.02 1.18 0.21
C CYS A 103 -7.74 2.53 0.04
N GLY A 104 -7.07 3.65 0.27
CA GLY A 104 -7.64 4.99 0.16
C GLY A 104 -8.06 5.33 -1.26
N TYR A 105 -7.22 4.98 -2.25
CA TYR A 105 -7.50 5.19 -3.66
C TYR A 105 -8.66 4.34 -4.15
N SER A 106 -8.70 3.05 -3.78
CA SER A 106 -9.81 2.14 -4.09
C SER A 106 -11.14 2.64 -3.49
N GLY A 107 -11.13 2.98 -2.20
CA GLY A 107 -12.31 3.51 -1.51
C GLY A 107 -12.81 4.83 -2.11
N LEU A 108 -11.90 5.71 -2.56
CA LEU A 108 -12.27 6.96 -3.21
C LEU A 108 -12.96 6.73 -4.56
N GLN A 109 -12.47 5.80 -5.38
CA GLN A 109 -13.09 5.45 -6.66
C GLN A 109 -14.50 4.88 -6.47
N LEU A 110 -14.65 3.91 -5.56
CA LEU A 110 -15.94 3.31 -5.26
C LEU A 110 -16.93 4.34 -4.68
N ASN A 111 -16.45 5.26 -3.83
CA ASN A 111 -17.31 6.31 -3.28
C ASN A 111 -17.77 7.30 -4.37
N ARG A 112 -16.91 7.64 -5.34
CA ARG A 112 -17.31 8.45 -6.49
C ARG A 112 -18.36 7.75 -7.33
N PHE A 113 -18.14 6.47 -7.62
CA PHE A 113 -19.12 5.63 -8.32
C PHE A 113 -20.48 5.62 -7.61
N LEU A 114 -20.50 5.42 -6.28
CA LEU A 114 -21.74 5.49 -5.49
C LEU A 114 -22.47 6.84 -5.56
N HIS A 115 -21.73 7.94 -5.69
CA HIS A 115 -22.33 9.27 -5.83
C HIS A 115 -22.91 9.51 -7.22
N GLU A 116 -22.27 8.96 -8.26
CA GLU A 116 -22.71 9.09 -9.66
C GLU A 116 -23.85 8.12 -10.00
N SER A 117 -23.90 6.96 -9.37
CA SER A 117 -24.87 5.90 -9.65
C SER A 117 -25.32 5.24 -8.34
N PRO A 118 -26.30 5.82 -7.62
CA PRO A 118 -26.75 5.30 -6.32
C PRO A 118 -27.60 4.03 -6.43
N VAL A 119 -28.11 3.71 -7.62
CA VAL A 119 -28.98 2.56 -7.92
C VAL A 119 -28.48 1.86 -9.17
N MET A 120 -28.54 0.52 -9.20
CA MET A 120 -28.15 -0.30 -10.34
C MET A 120 -29.32 -0.41 -11.33
N GLU A 121 -29.53 0.63 -12.13
CA GLU A 121 -30.71 0.76 -13.01
C GLU A 121 -30.55 0.13 -14.39
N ASN A 122 -29.32 -0.02 -14.90
CA ASN A 122 -29.05 -0.49 -16.26
C ASN A 122 -27.69 -1.19 -16.39
N ASP A 123 -27.51 -1.90 -17.51
CA ASP A 123 -26.27 -2.64 -17.84
C ASP A 123 -25.04 -1.72 -17.92
N GLU A 124 -25.23 -0.47 -18.35
CA GLU A 124 -24.13 0.50 -18.50
C GLU A 124 -23.45 0.81 -17.16
N ILE A 125 -24.23 0.96 -16.09
CA ILE A 125 -23.71 1.18 -14.73
C ILE A 125 -22.93 -0.05 -14.26
N LEU A 126 -23.43 -1.26 -14.55
CA LEU A 126 -22.73 -2.50 -14.21
C LEU A 126 -21.40 -2.62 -14.97
N GLU A 127 -21.38 -2.30 -16.26
CA GLU A 127 -20.16 -2.28 -17.07
C GLU A 127 -19.13 -1.26 -16.57
N ARG A 128 -19.58 -0.14 -15.98
CA ARG A 128 -18.69 0.82 -15.30
C ARG A 128 -18.18 0.29 -13.95
N LEU A 129 -18.96 -0.51 -13.24
CA LEU A 129 -18.57 -1.10 -11.95
C LEU A 129 -17.51 -2.21 -12.12
N LYS A 130 -17.66 -3.09 -13.13
CA LYS A 130 -16.76 -4.23 -13.39
C LYS A 130 -15.26 -3.86 -13.36
N PRO A 131 -14.76 -2.83 -14.08
CA PRO A 131 -13.35 -2.46 -14.04
C PRO A 131 -12.87 -1.92 -12.68
N LEU A 132 -13.76 -1.27 -11.92
CA LEU A 132 -13.46 -0.81 -10.55
C LEU A 132 -13.27 -2.00 -9.61
N VAL A 133 -14.20 -2.95 -9.66
CA VAL A 133 -14.12 -4.21 -8.89
C VAL A 133 -12.88 -4.99 -9.27
N ARG A 134 -12.61 -5.15 -10.57
CA ARG A 134 -11.40 -5.81 -11.08
C ARG A 134 -10.12 -5.17 -10.53
N THR A 135 -10.05 -3.85 -10.52
CA THR A 135 -8.91 -3.10 -9.96
C THR A 135 -8.75 -3.36 -8.46
N ASN A 136 -9.86 -3.31 -7.71
CA ASN A 136 -9.85 -3.61 -6.29
C ASN A 136 -9.35 -5.06 -6.03
N MET A 137 -9.84 -6.05 -6.78
CA MET A 137 -9.40 -7.44 -6.66
C MET A 137 -7.89 -7.61 -6.89
N TYR A 138 -7.29 -6.89 -7.85
CA TYR A 138 -5.83 -6.92 -8.05
C TYR A 138 -5.05 -6.22 -6.93
N PHE A 139 -5.63 -5.25 -6.25
CA PHE A 139 -4.99 -4.61 -5.09
C PHE A 139 -4.99 -5.51 -3.86
N VAL A 140 -5.93 -6.44 -3.71
CA VAL A 140 -5.98 -7.35 -2.54
C VAL A 140 -4.67 -8.13 -2.32
N PRO A 141 -4.11 -8.88 -3.30
CA PRO A 141 -2.87 -9.63 -3.06
C PRO A 141 -1.66 -8.73 -2.76
N VAL A 142 -1.59 -7.56 -3.39
CA VAL A 142 -0.53 -6.56 -3.14
C VAL A 142 -0.68 -5.98 -1.73
N GLY A 143 -1.92 -5.66 -1.33
CA GLY A 143 -2.25 -5.20 0.02
C GLY A 143 -1.90 -6.24 1.08
N LEU A 144 -2.22 -7.52 0.84
CA LEU A 144 -1.83 -8.62 1.74
C LEU A 144 -0.31 -8.75 1.89
N LEU A 145 0.45 -8.54 0.82
CA LEU A 145 1.91 -8.51 0.88
C LEU A 145 2.41 -7.36 1.78
N PHE A 146 1.88 -6.14 1.59
CA PHE A 146 2.24 -4.99 2.43
C PHE A 146 1.85 -5.18 3.89
N ILE A 147 0.65 -5.72 4.17
CA ILE A 147 0.23 -6.07 5.53
C ILE A 147 1.23 -7.03 6.16
N GLY A 148 1.62 -8.10 5.46
CA GLY A 148 2.57 -9.08 5.96
C GLY A 148 3.93 -8.46 6.30
N VAL A 149 4.47 -7.62 5.41
CA VAL A 149 5.75 -6.93 5.64
C VAL A 149 5.64 -5.93 6.79
N ALA A 150 4.61 -5.08 6.77
CA ALA A 150 4.40 -4.06 7.80
C ALA A 150 4.16 -4.67 9.18
N LEU A 151 3.44 -5.79 9.29
CA LEU A 151 3.30 -6.52 10.56
C LEU A 151 4.64 -7.05 11.06
N GLY A 152 5.42 -7.70 10.19
CA GLY A 152 6.71 -8.26 10.56
C GLY A 152 7.70 -7.19 11.01
N THR A 153 7.90 -6.15 10.20
CA THR A 153 8.82 -5.06 10.51
C THR A 153 8.30 -4.15 11.62
N GLY A 154 6.99 -3.92 11.71
CA GLY A 154 6.37 -3.12 12.77
C GLY A 154 6.53 -3.78 14.15
N LEU A 155 6.31 -5.10 14.26
CA LEU A 155 6.56 -5.83 15.51
C LEU A 155 8.05 -5.81 15.91
N PHE A 156 8.95 -5.93 14.93
CA PHE A 156 10.38 -5.75 15.18
C PHE A 156 10.67 -4.36 15.72
N CYS A 157 10.09 -3.32 15.12
CA CYS A 157 10.28 -1.94 15.55
C CYS A 157 9.75 -1.71 16.97
N LEU A 158 8.59 -2.27 17.32
CA LEU A 158 8.01 -2.14 18.66
C LEU A 158 8.88 -2.72 19.77
N TYR A 159 9.73 -3.70 19.46
CA TYR A 159 10.57 -4.36 20.45
C TYR A 159 11.92 -3.65 20.66
N TRP A 160 12.50 -3.07 19.59
CA TRP A 160 13.89 -2.59 19.59
C TRP A 160 14.06 -1.06 19.57
N HIS A 161 13.02 -0.28 19.23
CA HIS A 161 13.13 1.16 19.04
C HIS A 161 12.70 2.02 20.23
N ASP A 162 13.02 3.31 20.14
CA ASP A 162 12.64 4.33 21.13
C ASP A 162 11.14 4.69 21.06
N LEU A 163 10.65 5.33 22.13
CA LEU A 163 9.23 5.67 22.31
C LEU A 163 8.62 6.47 21.15
N LEU A 164 9.42 7.34 20.50
CA LEU A 164 8.95 8.14 19.36
C LEU A 164 8.61 7.26 18.17
N GLU A 165 9.50 6.35 17.79
CA GLU A 165 9.32 5.46 16.64
C GLU A 165 8.20 4.44 16.91
N ILE A 166 8.11 3.94 18.14
CA ILE A 166 6.95 3.16 18.61
C ILE A 166 5.66 3.95 18.40
N GLY A 167 5.63 5.23 18.77
CA GLY A 167 4.48 6.11 18.56
C GLY A 167 4.12 6.26 17.08
N VAL A 168 5.10 6.39 16.20
CA VAL A 168 4.89 6.44 14.74
C VAL A 168 4.29 5.13 14.22
N VAL A 169 4.85 3.97 14.62
CA VAL A 169 4.36 2.64 14.22
C VAL A 169 2.89 2.46 14.62
N VAL A 170 2.57 2.70 15.89
CA VAL A 170 1.20 2.58 16.41
C VAL A 170 0.25 3.58 15.74
N GLY A 171 0.69 4.82 15.55
CA GLY A 171 -0.10 5.86 14.89
C GLY A 171 -0.45 5.50 13.44
N LEU A 172 0.51 4.99 12.68
CA LEU A 172 0.28 4.55 11.31
C LEU A 172 -0.63 3.32 11.23
N TRP A 173 -0.48 2.35 12.13
CA TRP A 173 -1.41 1.22 12.22
C TRP A 173 -2.86 1.63 12.50
N ILE A 174 -3.07 2.57 13.43
CA ILE A 174 -4.40 3.11 13.72
C ILE A 174 -4.97 3.80 12.48
N LEU A 175 -4.16 4.64 11.81
CA LEU A 175 -4.57 5.34 10.60
C LEU A 175 -4.93 4.37 9.47
N SER A 176 -4.05 3.41 9.19
CA SER A 176 -4.21 2.37 8.17
C SER A 176 -5.47 1.53 8.42
N THR A 177 -5.70 1.13 9.67
CA THR A 177 -6.92 0.43 10.09
C THR A 177 -8.17 1.28 9.85
N GLY A 178 -8.14 2.57 10.20
CA GLY A 178 -9.26 3.48 9.95
C GLY A 178 -9.60 3.63 8.47
N VAL A 179 -8.58 3.73 7.61
CA VAL A 179 -8.74 3.77 6.14
C VAL A 179 -9.34 2.45 5.63
N ALA A 180 -8.84 1.31 6.12
CA ALA A 180 -9.36 -0.01 5.73
C ALA A 180 -10.82 -0.21 6.14
N ILE A 181 -11.21 0.17 7.36
CA ILE A 181 -12.61 0.12 7.83
C ILE A 181 -13.50 0.99 6.95
N ARG A 182 -13.07 2.22 6.64
CA ARG A 182 -13.81 3.11 5.75
C ARG A 182 -13.97 2.53 4.34
N CYS A 183 -12.91 1.95 3.78
CA CYS A 183 -12.97 1.30 2.47
C CYS A 183 -13.96 0.13 2.48
N SER A 184 -13.88 -0.74 3.49
CA SER A 184 -14.81 -1.86 3.69
C SER A 184 -16.27 -1.40 3.78
N ALA A 185 -16.55 -0.31 4.49
CA ALA A 185 -17.89 0.27 4.57
C ALA A 185 -18.40 0.76 3.21
N ILE A 186 -17.54 1.39 2.40
CA ILE A 186 -17.88 1.83 1.04
C ILE A 186 -18.13 0.62 0.13
N GLU A 187 -17.29 -0.41 0.20
CA GLU A 187 -17.49 -1.65 -0.57
C GLU A 187 -18.81 -2.34 -0.23
N ASN A 188 -19.15 -2.42 1.06
CA ASN A 188 -20.45 -2.96 1.49
C ASN A 188 -21.59 -2.15 0.90
N ARG A 189 -21.51 -0.81 0.93
CA ARG A 189 -22.53 0.05 0.30
C ARG A 189 -22.67 -0.18 -1.20
N VAL A 190 -21.56 -0.39 -1.91
CA VAL A 190 -21.60 -0.76 -3.33
C VAL A 190 -22.33 -2.08 -3.48
N ARG A 191 -21.92 -3.13 -2.74
CA ARG A 191 -22.53 -4.47 -2.79
C ARG A 191 -24.03 -4.49 -2.44
N ASP A 192 -24.45 -3.62 -1.54
CA ASP A 192 -25.82 -3.51 -1.06
C ASP A 192 -26.70 -2.54 -1.90
N MET A 193 -26.22 -2.05 -3.05
CA MET A 193 -27.02 -1.19 -3.93
C MET A 193 -28.30 -1.90 -4.41
N GLU A 194 -29.38 -1.12 -4.50
CA GLU A 194 -30.65 -1.59 -5.04
C GLU A 194 -30.54 -1.87 -6.54
N CYS A 195 -31.10 -2.99 -6.99
CA CYS A 195 -31.13 -3.42 -8.38
C CYS A 195 -32.58 -3.78 -8.76
N PRO A 196 -33.34 -2.82 -9.33
CA PRO A 196 -34.75 -3.01 -9.65
C PRO A 196 -34.99 -4.05 -10.75
N ASP A 197 -34.07 -4.16 -11.71
CA ASP A 197 -34.18 -5.11 -12.82
C ASP A 197 -33.74 -6.52 -12.37
N PRO A 198 -34.64 -7.53 -12.40
CA PRO A 198 -34.33 -8.91 -12.03
C PRO A 198 -33.30 -9.58 -12.96
N GLY A 199 -33.21 -9.17 -14.23
CA GLY A 199 -32.21 -9.69 -15.17
C GLY A 199 -30.81 -9.28 -14.75
N LEU A 200 -30.61 -7.97 -14.59
CA LEU A 200 -29.36 -7.34 -14.15
C LEU A 200 -28.92 -7.82 -12.75
N LYS A 201 -29.88 -8.05 -11.85
CA LYS A 201 -29.61 -8.48 -10.48
C LYS A 201 -28.81 -9.78 -10.39
N THR A 202 -29.04 -10.71 -11.33
CA THR A 202 -28.33 -11.99 -11.35
C THR A 202 -26.86 -11.80 -11.71
N GLU A 203 -26.58 -10.98 -12.71
CA GLU A 203 -25.21 -10.68 -13.14
C GLU A 203 -24.47 -9.84 -12.10
N TYR A 204 -25.13 -8.82 -11.57
CA TYR A 204 -24.60 -8.00 -10.49
C TYR A 204 -24.24 -8.83 -9.25
N ALA A 205 -25.11 -9.77 -8.85
CA ALA A 205 -24.82 -10.69 -7.76
C ALA A 205 -23.61 -11.60 -8.06
N ALA A 206 -23.43 -12.04 -9.31
CA ALA A 206 -22.27 -12.82 -9.72
C ALA A 206 -20.96 -12.00 -9.60
N VAL A 207 -20.97 -10.72 -10.03
CA VAL A 207 -19.82 -9.80 -9.87
C VAL A 207 -19.49 -9.61 -8.38
N CYS A 208 -20.48 -9.33 -7.54
CA CYS A 208 -20.29 -9.18 -6.09
C CYS A 208 -19.78 -10.45 -5.41
N HIS A 209 -20.29 -11.61 -5.85
CA HIS A 209 -19.85 -12.90 -5.34
C HIS A 209 -18.40 -13.20 -5.72
N SER A 210 -18.02 -12.94 -6.98
CA SER A 210 -16.65 -13.10 -7.48
C SER A 210 -15.68 -12.17 -6.73
N TRP A 211 -16.07 -10.91 -6.50
CA TRP A 211 -15.30 -9.95 -5.71
C TRP A 211 -14.97 -10.46 -4.30
N LEU A 212 -15.93 -11.10 -3.62
CA LEU A 212 -15.73 -11.60 -2.26
C LEU A 212 -14.95 -12.91 -2.19
N GLN A 213 -15.16 -13.82 -3.14
CA GLN A 213 -14.65 -15.19 -3.04
C GLN A 213 -13.37 -15.45 -3.84
N ARG A 214 -13.06 -14.62 -4.82
CA ARG A 214 -11.95 -14.89 -5.75
C ARG A 214 -10.87 -13.83 -5.64
N MET A 215 -9.63 -14.28 -5.83
CA MET A 215 -8.48 -13.37 -5.91
C MET A 215 -8.38 -12.69 -7.28
N PHE A 216 -8.96 -13.30 -8.32
CA PHE A 216 -8.96 -12.78 -9.69
C PHE A 216 -10.39 -12.76 -10.23
N PRO A 217 -10.75 -11.73 -11.01
CA PRO A 217 -12.07 -11.63 -11.63
C PRO A 217 -12.25 -12.73 -12.68
N ASP A 218 -13.50 -13.15 -12.88
CA ASP A 218 -13.93 -14.11 -13.90
C ASP A 218 -14.94 -13.53 -14.89
N PHE A 219 -15.15 -12.21 -14.83
CA PHE A 219 -16.03 -11.40 -15.66
C PHE A 219 -15.24 -10.27 -16.32
#